data_AF-A0A0F9KFN9-F1
#
_entry.id   AF-A0A0F9KFN9-F1
#
_cell.length_a   1.000
_cell.length_b   1.000
_cell.length_c   1.000
_cell.angle_alpha   90.00
_cell.angle_beta   90.00
_cell.angle_gamma   90.00
#
_symmetry.space_group_name_H-M   'P 1'
#
loop_
_entity.id
_entity.type
_entity.pdbx_description
1 polymer ?
#
loop_
_entity_poly.entity_id
_entity_poly.type
_entity_poly.pdbx_seq_one_letter_code
_entity_poly.pdbx_strand_id
1 'polypeptide(L)' 'MIRSRERSLAKALTYRFICTTETFLISWIITGSWTAGGLIAGILFFTKVGTYFFHERLWEGIKWGK' A
#
# COMPACT_ATOMS: atom_id res chain seq x y z
N MET A 1 22.74 13.10 10.05
CA MET A 1 21.32 12.66 10.02
C MET A 1 21.28 11.14 10.17
N ILE A 2 21.29 10.65 11.42
CA ILE A 2 21.51 9.22 11.72
C ILE A 2 20.22 8.44 11.43
N ARG A 3 20.12 7.82 10.25
CA ARG A 3 19.08 6.82 9.96
C ARG A 3 19.62 5.46 10.39
N SER A 4 19.41 5.07 11.66
CA SER A 4 19.68 3.68 12.03
C SER A 4 18.76 2.78 11.19
N ARG A 5 19.34 1.73 10.57
CA ARG A 5 18.62 0.79 9.70
C ARG A 5 17.39 0.21 10.42
N GLU A 6 17.53 -0.03 11.70
CA GLU A 6 16.49 -0.53 12.62
C GLU A 6 15.28 0.42 12.70
N ARG A 7 15.49 1.73 12.83
CA ARG A 7 14.40 2.71 12.86
C ARG A 7 13.66 2.77 11.53
N SER A 8 14.37 2.61 10.41
CA SER A 8 13.74 2.59 9.08
C SER A 8 12.90 1.33 8.88
N LEU A 9 13.38 0.17 9.37
CA LEU A 9 12.62 -1.08 9.34
C LEU A 9 11.38 -1.02 10.22
N ALA A 10 11.50 -0.51 11.45
CA ALA A 10 10.36 -0.33 12.35
C ALA A 10 9.28 0.57 11.70
N LYS A 11 9.68 1.71 11.13
CA LYS A 11 8.75 2.60 10.41
C LYS A 11 8.08 1.91 9.23
N ALA A 12 8.84 1.15 8.43
CA ALA A 12 8.30 0.45 7.27
C ALA A 12 7.30 -0.65 7.67
N LEU A 13 7.55 -1.35 8.78
CA LEU A 13 6.65 -2.36 9.34
C LEU A 13 5.38 -1.71 9.91
N THR A 14 5.52 -0.67 10.73
CA THR A 14 4.37 0.07 11.28
C THR A 14 3.49 0.62 10.16
N TYR A 15 4.09 1.21 9.12
CA TYR A 15 3.35 1.72 7.98
C TYR A 15 2.59 0.62 7.23
N ARG A 16 3.21 -0.54 6.99
CA ARG A 16 2.54 -1.68 6.34
C ARG A 16 1.38 -2.24 7.18
N PHE A 17 1.51 -2.28 8.49
CA PHE A 17 0.43 -2.68 9.39
C PHE A 17 -0.76 -1.71 9.34
N ILE A 18 -0.49 -0.40 9.34
CA ILE A 18 -1.53 0.63 9.25
C ILE A 18 -2.28 0.49 7.92
N CYS A 19 -1.57 0.44 6.78
CA CYS A 19 -2.21 0.34 5.46
C CYS A 19 -3.03 -0.93 5.29
N THR A 20 -2.57 -2.06 5.84
CA THR A 20 -3.29 -3.34 5.75
C THR A 20 -4.57 -3.29 6.60
N THR A 21 -4.46 -2.78 7.83
CA THR A 21 -5.59 -2.60 8.74
C THR A 21 -6.64 -1.64 8.17
N GLU A 22 -6.20 -0.49 7.64
CA GLU A 22 -7.09 0.49 7.02
C GLU A 22 -7.88 -0.13 5.86
N THR A 23 -7.19 -0.83 4.96
CA THR A 23 -7.81 -1.46 3.80
C THR A 23 -8.82 -2.53 4.22
N PHE A 24 -8.46 -3.34 5.23
CA PHE A 24 -9.34 -4.34 5.79
C PHE A 24 -10.59 -3.71 6.43
N LEU A 25 -10.42 -2.67 7.25
CA LEU A 25 -11.52 -1.98 7.92
C LEU A 25 -12.48 -1.34 6.93
N ILE A 26 -11.97 -0.61 5.93
CA ILE A 26 -12.81 0.01 4.90
C ILE A 26 -13.60 -1.06 4.14
N SER A 27 -12.93 -2.12 3.73
CA SER A 27 -13.56 -3.22 2.99
C SER A 27 -14.61 -3.96 3.82
N TRP A 28 -14.34 -4.14 5.12
CA TRP A 28 -15.28 -4.73 6.05
C TRP A 28 -16.49 -3.82 6.30
N ILE A 29 -16.30 -2.51 6.47
CA ILE A 29 -17.39 -1.54 6.63
C ILE A 29 -18.30 -1.54 5.40
N ILE A 30 -17.72 -1.60 4.19
CA ILE A 30 -18.49 -1.60 2.94
C ILE A 30 -19.22 -2.92 2.72
N THR A 31 -18.57 -4.05 3.00
CA THR A 31 -19.12 -5.39 2.64
C THR A 31 -19.88 -6.06 3.78
N GLY A 32 -19.69 -5.64 5.02
CA GLY A 32 -20.22 -6.28 6.23
C GLY A 32 -19.59 -7.65 6.57
N SER A 33 -18.72 -8.19 5.72
CA SER A 33 -18.12 -9.53 5.86
C SER A 33 -16.60 -9.46 6.08
N TRP A 34 -16.14 -10.16 7.12
CA TRP A 34 -14.71 -10.30 7.45
C TRP A 34 -13.95 -11.04 6.36
N THR A 35 -14.56 -12.06 5.75
CA THR A 35 -13.95 -12.86 4.67
C THR A 35 -13.71 -12.02 3.42
N ALA A 36 -14.69 -11.21 3.03
CA ALA A 36 -14.56 -10.31 1.89
C ALA A 36 -13.52 -9.22 2.15
N GLY A 37 -13.50 -8.63 3.36
CA GLY A 37 -12.50 -7.63 3.73
C GLY A 37 -11.06 -8.16 3.67
N GLY A 38 -10.85 -9.42 4.08
CA GLY A 38 -9.54 -10.08 4.00
C GLY A 38 -9.09 -10.32 2.54
N LEU A 39 -10.00 -10.79 1.68
CA LEU A 39 -9.71 -10.98 0.26
C LEU A 39 -9.39 -9.65 -0.44
N ILE A 40 -10.16 -8.61 -0.18
CA ILE A 40 -9.93 -7.28 -0.77
C ILE A 40 -8.59 -6.70 -0.29
N ALA A 41 -8.28 -6.79 1.00
CA ALA A 41 -7.00 -6.34 1.54
C ALA A 41 -5.82 -7.08 0.90
N GLY A 42 -5.94 -8.40 0.71
CA GLY A 42 -4.94 -9.21 0.01
C GLY A 42 -4.75 -8.81 -1.44
N ILE A 43 -5.83 -8.68 -2.21
CA ILE A 43 -5.77 -8.28 -3.62
C ILE A 43 -5.15 -6.88 -3.75
N LEU A 44 -5.60 -5.92 -2.95
CA LEU A 44 -5.10 -4.55 -2.99
C LEU A 44 -3.62 -4.43 -2.62
N PHE A 45 -3.11 -5.32 -1.77
CA PHE A 45 -1.68 -5.38 -1.48
C PHE A 45 -0.87 -5.68 -2.75
N PHE A 46 -1.28 -6.70 -3.53
CA PHE A 46 -0.62 -7.05 -4.79
C PHE A 46 -0.88 -6.03 -5.90
N THR A 47 -2.12 -5.54 -6.03
CA THR A 47 -2.49 -4.55 -7.04
C THR A 47 -1.69 -3.26 -6.87
N LYS A 48 -1.47 -2.77 -5.63
CA LYS A 48 -0.66 -1.56 -5.37
C LYS A 48 0.76 -1.67 -5.92
N VAL A 49 1.38 -2.87 -5.87
CA VAL A 49 2.71 -3.10 -6.45
C VAL A 49 2.66 -2.96 -7.97
N GLY A 50 1.69 -3.59 -8.62
CA GLY A 50 1.49 -3.47 -10.06
C GLY A 50 1.19 -2.03 -10.47
N THR A 51 0.25 -1.37 -9.80
CA THR A 51 -0.13 0.02 -10.07
C THR A 51 1.05 0.97 -9.90
N TYR A 52 1.89 0.80 -8.87
CA TYR A 52 3.07 1.63 -8.69
C TYR A 52 4.08 1.43 -9.83
N PHE A 53 4.33 0.19 -10.24
CA PHE A 53 5.21 -0.11 -11.37
C PHE A 53 4.69 0.50 -12.68
N PHE A 54 3.40 0.35 -12.97
CA PHE A 54 2.79 0.99 -14.14
C PHE A 54 2.81 2.50 -14.03
N HIS A 55 2.58 3.06 -12.84
CA HIS A 55 2.64 4.48 -12.60
C HIS A 55 4.04 5.03 -12.90
N GLU A 56 5.11 4.42 -12.39
CA GLU A 56 6.48 4.82 -12.71
C GLU A 56 6.76 4.75 -14.21
N ARG A 57 6.37 3.65 -14.87
CA ARG A 57 6.62 3.50 -16.32
C ARG A 57 5.85 4.51 -17.17
N LEU A 58 4.60 4.81 -16.80
CA LEU A 58 3.81 5.84 -17.46
C LEU A 58 4.42 7.22 -17.19
N TRP A 59 4.90 7.46 -15.97
CA TRP A 59 5.47 8.74 -15.56
C TRP A 59 6.84 9.02 -16.19
N GLU A 60 7.67 8.01 -16.43
CA GLU A 60 8.93 8.12 -17.19
C GLU A 60 8.71 8.71 -18.60
N GLY A 61 7.54 8.44 -19.21
CA GLY A 61 7.16 8.99 -20.51
C GLY A 61 6.64 10.43 -20.46
N ILE A 62 6.25 10.92 -19.28
CA ILE A 62 5.68 12.25 -19.11
C ILE A 62 6.82 13.21 -18.75
N LYS A 63 7.17 14.12 -19.67
CA LYS A 63 8.02 15.30 -19.36
C LYS A 63 7.19 16.29 -18.54
N TRP A 64 6.90 15.94 -17.29
CA TRP A 64 6.22 16.82 -16.35
C TRP A 64 7.26 17.72 -15.68
N GLY A 65 7.12 19.05 -15.83
CA GLY A 65 8.02 20.01 -15.19
C GLY A 65 9.31 20.32 -15.94
N LYS A 66 9.25 20.43 -17.27
CA LYS A 66 10.14 21.36 -17.99
C LYS A 66 9.50 22.73 -18.03
#